data_AF-A0A949PRL2-F1
#
_entry.id   AF-A0A949PRL2-F1
#
_cell.length_a   1.000
_cell.length_b   1.000
_cell.length_c   1.000
_cell.angle_alpha   90.00
_cell.angle_beta   90.00
_cell.angle_gamma   90.00
#
_symmetry.space_group_name_H-M   'P 1'
#
loop_
_entity.id
_entity.type
_entity.pdbx_description
1 polymer ?
#
loop_
_entity_poly.entity_id
_entity_poly.type
_entity_poly.pdbx_seq_one_letter_code
_entity_poly.pdbx_strand_id
1 'polypeptide(L)'
;MSVTAPSPPPAPRSRLVLYLDLIRFNRPAGWLVLIWPTLTALWVAADGFPGWHLLLVFGLGTVLMRSAGCTINDIADRNFDKHVKRTTARPITSGELSVKEAALVGAVLALVSLGLVLTTRWEAVAWSVPAVLFTILYPYTKRFFAMPQAFLGIAFNFGIVIAFAAVTGEVGRTAWVLWLANMCMVLAYDTEYAMVDRDDDLKIGMKTS
;
A
#
# COMPACT_ATOMS: atom_id res chain seq x y z
N MET A 1 16.91 -8.60 -50.69
CA MET A 1 16.88 -8.47 -49.22
C MET A 1 15.88 -7.38 -48.89
N SER A 2 14.70 -7.73 -48.35
CA SER A 2 13.68 -6.76 -47.95
C SER A 2 14.07 -6.19 -46.59
N VAL A 3 14.56 -4.96 -46.55
CA VAL A 3 14.82 -4.23 -45.30
C VAL A 3 13.46 -3.79 -44.75
N THR A 4 12.95 -4.52 -43.77
CA THR A 4 11.78 -4.09 -43.00
C THR A 4 12.12 -2.79 -42.28
N ALA A 5 11.43 -1.71 -42.62
CA ALA A 5 11.57 -0.44 -41.93
C ALA A 5 11.30 -0.62 -40.43
N PRO A 6 12.05 0.05 -39.55
CA PRO A 6 11.81 -0.02 -38.11
C PRO A 6 10.38 0.43 -37.81
N SER A 7 9.68 -0.37 -37.00
CA SER A 7 8.34 -0.03 -36.52
C SER A 7 8.37 1.32 -35.80
N PRO A 8 7.37 2.20 -36.00
CA PRO A 8 7.31 3.48 -35.29
C PRO A 8 7.30 3.24 -33.78
N PRO A 9 7.89 4.16 -32.99
CA PRO A 9 7.86 4.05 -31.54
C PRO A 9 6.41 3.99 -31.04
N PRO A 10 6.13 3.20 -30.00
CA PRO A 10 4.79 3.10 -29.44
C PRO A 10 4.27 4.47 -29.02
N ALA A 11 2.97 4.71 -29.22
CA ALA A 11 2.34 5.96 -28.83
C ALA A 11 2.52 6.22 -27.31
N PRO A 12 2.72 7.48 -26.89
CA PRO A 12 2.84 7.82 -25.48
C PRO A 12 1.56 7.41 -24.74
N ARG A 13 1.74 6.81 -23.55
CA ARG A 13 0.63 6.33 -22.74
C ARG A 13 -0.20 7.51 -22.19
N SER A 14 -1.50 7.31 -22.05
CA SER A 14 -2.37 8.35 -21.50
C SER A 14 -2.12 8.55 -20.00
N ARG A 15 -2.34 9.78 -19.50
CA ARG A 15 -2.16 10.10 -18.07
C ARG A 15 -3.02 9.23 -17.16
N LEU A 16 -4.25 8.93 -17.57
CA LEU A 16 -5.13 8.03 -16.83
C LEU A 16 -4.51 6.65 -16.63
N VAL A 17 -3.93 6.07 -17.69
CA VAL A 17 -3.26 4.77 -17.62
C VAL A 17 -2.05 4.82 -16.69
N LEU A 18 -1.26 5.89 -16.75
CA LEU A 18 -0.11 6.08 -15.85
C LEU A 18 -0.55 6.20 -14.38
N TYR A 19 -1.65 6.90 -14.10
CA TYR A 19 -2.21 6.99 -12.76
C TYR A 19 -2.74 5.64 -12.26
N LEU A 20 -3.45 4.89 -13.09
CA LEU A 20 -3.97 3.56 -12.73
C LEU A 20 -2.83 2.58 -12.41
N ASP A 21 -1.73 2.64 -13.15
CA ASP A 21 -0.53 1.85 -12.88
C ASP A 21 0.18 2.29 -11.60
N LEU A 22 0.33 3.59 -11.40
CA LEU A 22 0.95 4.17 -10.21
C LEU A 22 0.24 3.69 -8.94
N ILE A 23 -1.09 3.76 -8.92
CA ILE A 23 -1.91 3.35 -7.78
C ILE A 23 -2.12 1.84 -7.68
N ARG A 24 -1.55 1.07 -8.63
CA ARG A 24 -1.71 -0.39 -8.82
C ARG A 24 -3.16 -0.84 -8.90
N PHE A 25 -4.01 -0.09 -9.59
CA PHE A 25 -5.41 -0.46 -9.80
C PHE A 25 -5.54 -1.80 -10.54
N ASN A 26 -4.64 -2.05 -11.48
CA ASN A 26 -4.55 -3.30 -12.25
C ASN A 26 -4.00 -4.51 -11.48
N ARG A 27 -3.54 -4.35 -10.22
CA ARG A 27 -2.96 -5.43 -9.40
C ARG A 27 -3.69 -5.55 -8.06
N PRO A 28 -4.90 -6.16 -8.06
CA PRO A 28 -5.82 -6.06 -6.94
C PRO A 28 -5.38 -6.81 -5.68
N ALA A 29 -4.51 -7.80 -5.82
CA ALA A 29 -3.98 -8.58 -4.70
C ALA A 29 -3.49 -7.67 -3.54
N GLY A 30 -2.83 -6.56 -3.88
CA GLY A 30 -2.28 -5.64 -2.89
C GLY A 30 -3.34 -5.03 -1.98
N TRP A 31 -4.46 -4.53 -2.50
CA TRP A 31 -5.52 -3.96 -1.66
C TRP A 31 -6.47 -5.02 -1.11
N LEU A 32 -6.61 -6.17 -1.78
CA LEU A 32 -7.38 -7.31 -1.26
C LEU A 32 -6.79 -7.86 0.05
N VAL A 33 -5.46 -7.94 0.15
CA VAL A 33 -4.78 -8.40 1.38
C VAL A 33 -5.02 -7.45 2.56
N LEU A 34 -5.26 -6.15 2.32
CA LEU A 34 -5.59 -5.21 3.41
C LEU A 34 -7.09 -5.15 3.70
N ILE A 35 -7.94 -5.26 2.68
CA ILE A 35 -9.38 -5.05 2.84
C ILE A 35 -10.01 -6.15 3.70
N TRP A 36 -9.66 -7.42 3.48
CA TRP A 36 -10.28 -8.54 4.19
C TRP A 36 -10.01 -8.55 5.69
N PRO A 37 -8.77 -8.36 6.18
CA PRO A 37 -8.52 -8.22 7.62
C PRO A 37 -9.23 -7.02 8.23
N THR A 38 -9.28 -5.90 7.50
CA THR A 38 -9.96 -4.67 7.95
C THR A 38 -11.47 -4.89 8.10
N LEU A 39 -12.11 -5.49 7.10
CA LEU A 39 -13.54 -5.80 7.16
C LEU A 39 -13.83 -6.85 8.22
N THR A 40 -12.99 -7.88 8.35
CA THR A 40 -13.12 -8.88 9.42
C THR A 40 -13.08 -8.21 10.80
N ALA A 41 -12.15 -7.30 11.02
CA ALA A 41 -12.05 -6.54 12.26
C ALA A 41 -13.29 -5.68 12.52
N LEU A 42 -13.85 -5.03 11.50
CA LEU A 42 -15.10 -4.28 11.62
C LEU A 42 -16.27 -5.17 12.08
N TRP A 43 -16.44 -6.34 11.47
CA TRP A 43 -17.52 -7.26 11.83
C TRP A 43 -17.36 -7.79 13.26
N VAL A 44 -16.13 -8.17 13.62
CA VAL A 44 -15.84 -8.66 14.98
C VAL A 44 -16.04 -7.55 16.01
N ALA A 45 -15.59 -6.33 15.73
CA ALA A 45 -15.75 -5.20 16.64
C ALA A 45 -17.22 -4.77 16.82
N ALA A 46 -18.03 -4.90 15.76
CA ALA A 46 -19.45 -4.54 15.77
C ALA A 46 -20.36 -5.63 16.34
N ASP A 47 -19.82 -6.81 16.64
CA ASP A 47 -20.58 -7.99 17.02
C ASP A 47 -21.73 -8.28 16.02
N GLY A 48 -21.44 -8.11 14.72
CA GLY A 48 -22.43 -8.18 13.66
C GLY A 48 -22.19 -7.18 12.53
N PHE A 49 -23.29 -6.67 11.94
CA PHE A 49 -23.20 -5.76 10.81
C PHE A 49 -22.75 -4.35 11.26
N PRO A 50 -21.60 -3.83 10.77
CA PRO A 50 -21.04 -2.56 11.25
C PRO A 50 -21.76 -1.30 10.70
N GLY A 51 -22.73 -1.47 9.78
CA GLY A 51 -23.42 -0.35 9.14
C GLY A 51 -22.76 0.11 7.83
N TRP A 52 -23.58 0.57 6.88
CA TRP A 52 -23.13 0.99 5.54
C TRP A 52 -22.09 2.10 5.56
N HIS A 53 -22.20 3.03 6.51
CA HIS A 53 -21.25 4.13 6.66
C HIS A 53 -19.83 3.60 6.93
N LEU A 54 -19.65 2.72 7.91
CA LEU A 54 -18.33 2.13 8.21
C LEU A 54 -17.82 1.26 7.06
N LEU A 55 -18.69 0.51 6.38
CA LEU A 55 -18.28 -0.26 5.19
C LEU A 55 -17.73 0.63 4.08
N LEU A 56 -18.37 1.76 3.81
CA LEU A 56 -17.90 2.70 2.80
C LEU A 56 -16.58 3.36 3.25
N VAL A 57 -16.50 3.82 4.50
CA VAL A 57 -15.30 4.47 5.04
C VAL A 57 -14.09 3.54 4.98
N PHE A 58 -14.21 2.31 5.49
CA PHE A 58 -13.08 1.38 5.55
C PHE A 58 -12.82 0.67 4.22
N GLY A 59 -13.86 0.38 3.42
CA GLY A 59 -13.69 -0.20 2.09
C GLY A 59 -12.95 0.76 1.16
N LEU A 60 -13.43 1.99 1.03
CA LEU A 60 -12.78 3.01 0.19
C LEU A 60 -11.47 3.49 0.81
N GLY A 61 -11.44 3.74 2.11
CA GLY A 61 -10.24 4.20 2.82
C GLY A 61 -9.06 3.24 2.65
N THR A 62 -9.29 1.93 2.77
CA THR A 62 -8.23 0.92 2.58
C THR A 62 -7.68 0.94 1.16
N VAL A 63 -8.54 1.01 0.14
CA VAL A 63 -8.09 1.07 -1.27
C VAL A 63 -7.30 2.36 -1.51
N LEU A 64 -7.84 3.50 -1.07
CA LEU A 64 -7.20 4.81 -1.22
C LEU A 64 -5.83 4.88 -0.52
N MET A 65 -5.74 4.43 0.73
CA MET A 65 -4.48 4.46 1.48
C MET A 65 -3.47 3.45 0.96
N ARG A 66 -3.91 2.28 0.49
CA ARG A 66 -3.01 1.35 -0.18
C ARG A 66 -2.40 2.01 -1.41
N SER A 67 -3.24 2.63 -2.24
CA SER A 67 -2.84 3.38 -3.43
C SER A 67 -1.96 4.60 -3.11
N ALA A 68 -2.20 5.31 -2.01
CA ALA A 68 -1.32 6.40 -1.57
C ALA A 68 0.06 5.87 -1.15
N GLY A 69 0.10 4.77 -0.39
CA GLY A 69 1.35 4.10 -0.01
C GLY A 69 2.13 3.60 -1.23
N CYS A 70 1.45 3.07 -2.24
CA CYS A 70 2.03 2.70 -3.53
C CYS A 70 2.83 3.85 -4.18
N THR A 71 2.25 5.05 -4.22
CA THR A 71 2.90 6.28 -4.70
C THR A 71 4.15 6.61 -3.90
N ILE A 72 4.06 6.57 -2.57
CA ILE A 72 5.18 6.89 -1.67
C ILE A 72 6.33 5.89 -1.88
N ASN A 73 5.99 4.59 -1.99
CA ASN A 73 6.96 3.53 -2.29
C ASN A 73 7.70 3.80 -3.61
N ASP A 74 6.98 4.11 -4.70
CA ASP A 74 7.62 4.34 -6.00
C ASP A 74 8.50 5.59 -5.99
N ILE A 75 8.10 6.65 -5.28
CA ILE A 75 8.92 7.86 -5.13
C ILE A 75 10.22 7.55 -4.39
N ALA A 76 10.14 6.79 -3.29
CA ALA A 76 11.28 6.44 -2.45
C ALA A 76 12.23 5.44 -3.13
N ASP A 77 11.69 4.52 -3.92
CA ASP A 77 12.43 3.41 -4.54
C ASP A 77 12.88 3.71 -5.98
N ARG A 78 12.48 4.83 -6.60
CA ARG A 78 12.74 5.17 -8.02
C ARG A 78 14.17 4.92 -8.53
N ASN A 79 15.19 5.19 -7.70
CA ASN A 79 16.59 5.06 -8.08
C ASN A 79 17.09 3.60 -8.01
N PHE A 80 16.41 2.76 -7.24
CA PHE A 80 16.66 1.33 -7.11
C PHE A 80 15.84 0.56 -8.14
N ASP A 81 14.56 0.92 -8.28
CA ASP A 81 13.62 0.30 -9.21
C ASP A 81 14.10 0.30 -10.66
N LYS A 82 14.93 1.27 -11.06
CA LYS A 82 15.50 1.32 -12.42
C LYS A 82 16.47 0.16 -12.73
N HIS A 83 16.91 -0.57 -11.71
CA HIS A 83 17.83 -1.71 -11.84
C HIS A 83 17.14 -3.06 -11.65
N VAL A 84 15.84 -3.09 -11.34
CA VAL A 84 15.08 -4.31 -11.08
C VAL A 84 14.12 -4.57 -12.25
N LYS A 85 14.23 -5.73 -12.91
CA LYS A 85 13.52 -6.01 -14.17
C LYS A 85 12.01 -5.78 -14.09
N ARG A 86 11.41 -6.10 -12.94
CA ARG A 86 9.98 -6.00 -12.69
C ARG A 86 9.49 -4.56 -12.49
N THR A 87 10.35 -3.65 -12.06
CA THR A 87 9.97 -2.30 -11.61
C THR A 87 10.56 -1.18 -12.46
N THR A 88 11.45 -1.50 -13.40
CA THR A 88 11.98 -0.57 -14.42
C THR A 88 10.88 0.13 -15.22
N ALA A 89 9.76 -0.55 -15.49
CA ALA A 89 8.63 -0.03 -16.26
C ALA A 89 7.63 0.79 -15.43
N ARG A 90 7.87 1.03 -14.13
CA ARG A 90 6.97 1.85 -13.31
C ARG A 90 6.90 3.29 -13.85
N PRO A 91 5.76 3.99 -13.75
CA PRO A 91 5.60 5.33 -14.34
C PRO A 91 6.64 6.36 -13.89
N ILE A 92 7.02 6.35 -12.62
CA ILE A 92 8.05 7.27 -12.09
C ILE A 92 9.45 6.85 -12.55
N THR A 93 9.76 5.55 -12.48
CA THR A 93 11.07 4.98 -12.79
C THR A 93 11.43 5.11 -14.27
N SER A 94 10.45 4.93 -15.15
CA SER A 94 10.58 5.10 -16.61
C SER A 94 10.61 6.57 -17.06
N GLY A 95 10.31 7.51 -16.16
CA GLY A 95 10.25 8.94 -16.48
C GLY A 95 8.96 9.40 -17.15
N GLU A 96 7.98 8.50 -17.36
CA GLU A 96 6.67 8.85 -17.92
C GLU A 96 5.85 9.77 -16.99
N LEU A 97 6.11 9.69 -15.67
CA LEU A 97 5.46 10.48 -14.65
C LEU A 97 6.46 11.21 -13.76
N SER A 98 6.24 12.51 -13.52
CA SER A 98 7.12 13.27 -12.64
C SER A 98 6.88 12.94 -11.16
N VAL A 99 7.93 13.06 -10.34
CA VAL A 99 7.83 12.83 -8.89
C VAL A 99 6.84 13.80 -8.23
N LYS A 100 6.79 15.05 -8.67
CA LYS A 100 5.86 16.06 -8.13
C LYS A 100 4.40 15.68 -8.41
N GLU A 101 4.12 15.23 -9.63
CA GLU A 101 2.80 14.78 -10.05
C GLU A 101 2.37 13.52 -9.30
N ALA A 102 3.26 12.54 -9.16
CA ALA A 102 3.01 11.35 -8.35
C ALA A 102 2.75 11.70 -6.88
N ALA A 103 3.53 12.61 -6.30
CA ALA A 103 3.34 13.06 -4.92
C ALA A 103 1.97 13.74 -4.73
N LEU A 104 1.53 14.54 -5.71
CA LEU A 104 0.21 15.17 -5.68
C LEU A 104 -0.91 14.13 -5.72
N VAL A 105 -0.81 13.11 -6.59
CA VAL A 105 -1.78 12.01 -6.64
C VAL A 105 -1.85 11.28 -5.30
N GLY A 106 -0.71 10.91 -4.72
CA GLY A 106 -0.65 10.25 -3.41
C GLY A 106 -1.25 11.12 -2.30
N ALA A 107 -0.97 12.42 -2.30
CA ALA A 107 -1.50 13.37 -1.32
C ALA A 107 -3.03 13.51 -1.43
N VAL A 108 -3.58 13.63 -2.64
CA VAL A 108 -5.03 13.70 -2.85
C VAL A 108 -5.72 12.43 -2.34
N LEU A 109 -5.19 11.24 -2.66
CA LEU A 109 -5.73 9.98 -2.17
C LEU A 109 -5.73 9.91 -0.63
N ALA A 110 -4.62 10.31 -0.01
CA ALA A 110 -4.50 10.36 1.45
C ALA A 110 -5.47 11.37 2.08
N LEU A 111 -5.65 12.55 1.47
CA LEU A 111 -6.58 13.58 1.95
C LEU A 111 -8.05 13.14 1.83
N VAL A 112 -8.41 12.44 0.74
CA VAL A 112 -9.76 11.86 0.61
C VAL A 112 -9.98 10.78 1.67
N SER A 113 -8.99 9.92 1.90
CA SER A 113 -9.08 8.91 2.97
C SER A 113 -9.14 9.54 4.37
N LEU A 114 -8.45 10.66 4.59
CA LEU A 114 -8.56 11.44 5.82
C LEU A 114 -9.98 11.99 5.98
N GLY A 115 -10.56 12.55 4.93
CA GLY A 115 -11.96 12.99 4.91
C GLY A 115 -12.94 11.89 5.32
N LEU A 116 -12.73 10.66 4.84
CA LEU A 116 -13.54 9.50 5.22
C LEU A 116 -13.41 9.18 6.72
N VAL A 117 -12.19 9.04 7.25
CA VAL A 117 -12.00 8.67 8.67
C VAL A 117 -12.46 9.79 9.62
N LEU A 118 -12.40 11.06 9.21
CA LEU A 118 -12.93 12.20 9.98
C LEU A 118 -14.44 12.12 10.23
N THR A 119 -15.17 11.30 9.47
CA THR A 119 -16.60 11.04 9.69
C THR A 119 -16.86 9.96 10.75
N THR A 120 -15.82 9.40 11.36
CA THR A 120 -15.90 8.34 12.37
C THR A 120 -15.53 8.88 13.76
N ARG A 121 -15.42 7.99 14.75
CA ARG A 121 -15.02 8.37 16.11
C ARG A 121 -13.61 8.97 16.16
N TRP A 122 -13.39 9.85 17.13
CA TRP A 122 -12.09 10.49 17.33
C TRP A 122 -10.95 9.49 17.55
N GLU A 123 -11.20 8.37 18.22
CA GLU A 123 -10.15 7.38 18.49
C GLU A 123 -9.64 6.74 17.19
N ALA A 124 -10.51 6.51 16.20
CA ALA A 124 -10.11 6.04 14.87
C ALA A 124 -9.30 7.10 14.10
N VAL A 125 -9.70 8.37 14.19
CA VAL A 125 -8.95 9.49 13.61
C VAL A 125 -7.56 9.58 14.22
N ALA A 126 -7.44 9.48 15.54
CA ALA A 126 -6.16 9.49 16.26
C ALA A 126 -5.25 8.35 15.80
N TRP A 127 -5.79 7.13 15.61
CA TRP A 127 -5.03 5.98 15.09
C TRP A 127 -4.66 6.08 13.61
N SER A 128 -5.31 6.93 12.82
CA SER A 128 -4.90 7.17 11.43
C SER A 128 -3.55 7.90 11.32
N VAL A 129 -3.18 8.69 12.33
CA VAL A 129 -1.91 9.44 12.37
C VAL A 129 -0.70 8.49 12.37
N PRO A 130 -0.58 7.53 13.31
CA PRO A 130 0.50 6.55 13.25
C PRO A 130 0.40 5.67 11.99
N ALA A 131 -0.80 5.36 11.48
CA ALA A 131 -0.94 4.59 10.24
C ALA A 131 -0.26 5.28 9.04
N VAL A 132 -0.48 6.60 8.88
CA VAL A 132 0.17 7.41 7.85
C VAL A 132 1.68 7.47 8.10
N LEU A 133 2.12 7.65 9.34
CA LEU A 133 3.54 7.68 9.69
C LEU A 133 4.25 6.38 9.28
N PHE A 134 3.70 5.22 9.64
CA PHE A 134 4.25 3.92 9.26
C PHE A 134 4.24 3.73 7.73
N THR A 135 3.19 4.19 7.05
CA THR A 135 3.11 4.15 5.59
C THR A 135 4.24 4.95 4.94
N ILE A 136 4.56 6.15 5.46
CA ILE A 136 5.65 7.00 4.97
C ILE A 136 7.02 6.38 5.27
N LEU A 137 7.19 5.78 6.45
CA LEU A 137 8.48 5.23 6.88
C LEU A 137 8.84 3.91 6.20
N TYR A 138 7.84 3.08 5.85
CA TYR A 138 8.05 1.73 5.33
C TYR A 138 9.08 1.62 4.19
N PRO A 139 9.05 2.42 3.11
CA PRO A 139 9.98 2.25 1.99
C PRO A 139 11.45 2.37 2.40
N TYR A 140 11.72 3.22 3.39
CA TYR A 140 13.06 3.48 3.87
C TYR A 140 13.61 2.32 4.71
N THR A 141 12.74 1.45 5.23
CA THR A 141 13.14 0.33 6.10
C THR A 141 14.01 -0.70 5.40
N LYS A 142 13.83 -0.89 4.09
CA LYS A 142 14.64 -1.79 3.25
C LYS A 142 16.14 -1.49 3.28
N ARG A 143 16.50 -0.26 3.66
CA ARG A 143 17.89 0.21 3.73
C ARG A 143 18.57 -0.15 5.05
N PHE A 144 17.80 -0.44 6.09
CA PHE A 144 18.29 -0.59 7.46
C PHE A 144 18.01 -1.98 8.03
N PHE A 145 16.83 -2.52 7.78
CA PHE A 145 16.37 -3.77 8.36
C PHE A 145 16.60 -4.95 7.40
N ALA A 146 16.97 -6.10 7.95
CA ALA A 146 17.06 -7.35 7.18
C ALA A 146 15.69 -7.91 6.80
N MET A 147 14.65 -7.55 7.56
CA MET A 147 13.29 -8.03 7.38
C MET A 147 12.30 -6.86 7.27
N PRO A 148 12.33 -6.08 6.18
CA PRO A 148 11.43 -4.93 5.99
C PRO A 148 9.95 -5.33 5.97
N GLN A 149 9.62 -6.58 5.63
CA GLN A 149 8.24 -7.08 5.67
C GLN A 149 7.64 -7.12 7.08
N ALA A 150 8.44 -7.21 8.15
CA ALA A 150 7.92 -7.08 9.50
C ALA A 150 7.37 -5.67 9.75
N PHE A 151 8.06 -4.66 9.23
CA PHE A 151 7.59 -3.27 9.30
C PHE A 151 6.38 -3.04 8.39
N LEU A 152 6.37 -3.65 7.19
CA LEU A 152 5.20 -3.65 6.30
C LEU A 152 3.98 -4.24 6.98
N GLY A 153 4.15 -5.35 7.69
CA GLY A 153 3.10 -5.99 8.46
C GLY A 153 2.48 -5.05 9.49
N ILE A 154 3.29 -4.25 10.20
CA ILE A 154 2.76 -3.24 11.13
C ILE A 154 1.89 -2.23 10.35
N ALA A 155 2.39 -1.71 9.23
CA ALA A 155 1.67 -0.76 8.40
C ALA A 155 0.33 -1.33 7.87
N PHE A 156 0.33 -2.57 7.37
CA PHE A 156 -0.84 -3.24 6.81
C PHE A 156 -1.91 -3.55 7.85
N ASN A 157 -1.52 -3.69 9.12
CA ASN A 157 -2.45 -4.04 10.18
C ASN A 157 -3.20 -2.86 10.80
N PHE A 158 -2.90 -1.60 10.43
CA PHE A 158 -3.62 -0.45 10.98
C PHE A 158 -5.11 -0.45 10.66
N GLY A 159 -5.55 -1.08 9.56
CA GLY A 159 -6.98 -1.25 9.27
C GLY A 159 -7.74 -1.94 10.41
N ILE A 160 -7.13 -2.95 11.05
CA ILE A 160 -7.71 -3.66 12.21
C ILE A 160 -7.81 -2.72 13.41
N VAL A 161 -6.73 -2.00 13.71
CA VAL A 161 -6.65 -1.08 14.86
C VAL A 161 -7.69 0.03 14.74
N ILE A 162 -7.76 0.67 13.57
CA ILE A 162 -8.68 1.76 13.30
C ILE A 162 -10.13 1.25 13.27
N ALA A 163 -10.39 0.04 12.77
CA ALA A 163 -11.73 -0.57 12.75
C ALA A 163 -12.28 -0.75 14.17
N PHE A 164 -11.50 -1.33 15.09
CA PHE A 164 -11.92 -1.46 16.49
C PHE A 164 -12.12 -0.09 17.14
N ALA A 165 -11.18 0.84 16.97
CA ALA A 165 -11.31 2.18 17.52
C ALA A 165 -12.56 2.92 16.98
N ALA A 166 -12.94 2.71 15.72
CA ALA A 166 -14.12 3.34 15.12
C ALA A 166 -15.43 2.78 15.67
N VAL A 167 -15.47 1.49 16.03
CA VAL A 167 -16.69 0.82 16.47
C VAL A 167 -16.85 0.90 17.99
N THR A 168 -15.81 0.54 18.75
CA THR A 168 -15.90 0.41 20.22
C THR A 168 -15.33 1.62 20.96
N GLY A 169 -14.55 2.47 20.28
CA GLY A 169 -13.83 3.58 20.90
C GLY A 169 -12.50 3.16 21.55
N GLU A 170 -12.10 1.90 21.46
CA GLU A 170 -10.85 1.41 22.03
C GLU A 170 -10.24 0.26 21.22
N VAL A 171 -8.98 -0.08 21.49
CA VAL A 171 -8.28 -1.19 20.84
C VAL A 171 -8.03 -2.28 21.87
N GLY A 172 -9.07 -3.08 22.09
CA GLY A 172 -9.07 -4.16 23.09
C GLY A 172 -8.22 -5.38 22.69
N ARG A 173 -8.17 -6.36 23.59
CA ARG A 173 -7.38 -7.59 23.42
C ARG A 173 -7.67 -8.34 22.12
N THR A 174 -8.95 -8.43 21.73
CA THR A 174 -9.37 -9.11 20.50
C THR A 174 -8.74 -8.48 19.26
N ALA A 175 -8.65 -7.15 19.21
CA ALA A 175 -8.00 -6.43 18.11
C ALA A 175 -6.53 -6.81 17.98
N TRP A 176 -5.81 -6.88 19.09
CA TRP A 176 -4.38 -7.26 19.10
C TRP A 176 -4.13 -8.72 18.74
N VAL A 177 -5.04 -9.62 19.09
CA VAL A 177 -4.98 -11.02 18.64
C VAL A 177 -5.17 -11.12 17.13
N LEU A 178 -6.17 -10.43 16.58
CA LEU A 178 -6.38 -10.37 15.12
C LEU A 178 -5.20 -9.72 14.40
N TRP A 179 -4.66 -8.64 14.98
CA TRP A 179 -3.46 -7.96 14.49
C TRP A 179 -2.27 -8.91 14.42
N LEU A 180 -2.02 -9.71 15.47
CA LEU A 180 -0.91 -10.65 15.50
C LEU A 180 -1.12 -11.81 14.52
N ALA A 181 -2.34 -12.32 14.41
CA ALA A 181 -2.67 -13.35 13.43
C ALA A 181 -2.45 -12.86 11.99
N ASN A 182 -2.92 -11.66 11.67
CA ASN A 182 -2.73 -11.07 10.36
C ASN A 182 -1.26 -10.66 10.11
N MET A 183 -0.51 -10.27 11.15
CA MET A 183 0.95 -10.08 11.04
C MET A 183 1.65 -11.33 10.52
N CYS A 184 1.33 -12.50 11.08
CA CYS A 184 1.90 -13.77 10.59
C CYS A 184 1.54 -14.02 9.12
N MET A 185 0.30 -13.71 8.72
CA MET A 185 -0.13 -13.85 7.33
C MET A 185 0.62 -12.89 6.39
N VAL A 186 0.77 -11.61 6.76
CA VAL A 186 1.51 -10.62 5.96
C VAL A 186 2.98 -11.01 5.85
N LEU A 187 3.59 -11.46 6.94
CA LEU A 187 4.97 -11.95 6.92
C LEU A 187 5.14 -13.13 5.96
N ALA A 188 4.24 -14.12 6.00
CA ALA A 188 4.31 -15.27 5.10
C ALA A 188 4.13 -14.85 3.63
N TYR A 189 3.09 -14.05 3.35
CA TYR A 189 2.78 -13.57 1.99
C TYR A 189 3.91 -12.72 1.41
N ASP A 190 4.39 -11.72 2.15
CA ASP A 190 5.39 -10.77 1.62
C ASP A 190 6.79 -11.39 1.56
N THR A 191 7.08 -12.39 2.40
CA THR A 191 8.32 -13.18 2.28
C THR A 191 8.32 -14.00 1.00
N GLU A 192 7.22 -14.71 0.69
CA GLU A 192 7.09 -15.44 -0.59
C GLU A 192 7.23 -14.47 -1.78
N TYR A 193 6.55 -13.33 -1.72
CA TYR A 193 6.61 -12.32 -2.77
C TYR A 193 8.03 -11.76 -2.98
N ALA A 194 8.78 -11.55 -1.89
CA ALA A 194 10.16 -11.04 -1.94
C ALA A 194 11.14 -12.06 -2.56
N MET A 195 10.88 -13.37 -2.43
CA MET A 195 11.76 -14.40 -3.01
C MET A 195 11.83 -14.31 -4.54
N VAL A 196 10.81 -13.73 -5.20
CA VAL A 196 10.78 -13.52 -6.65
C VAL A 196 11.80 -12.47 -7.12
N ASP A 197 12.10 -11.46 -6.29
CA ASP A 197 13.01 -10.35 -6.63
C ASP A 197 14.44 -10.52 -6.07
N ARG A 198 14.67 -11.58 -5.28
CA ARG A 198 15.91 -11.81 -4.52
C ARG A 198 17.19 -11.71 -5.34
N ASP A 199 17.22 -12.29 -6.53
CA ASP A 199 18.41 -12.31 -7.39
C ASP A 199 18.78 -10.91 -7.92
N ASP A 200 17.79 -10.05 -8.15
CA ASP A 200 18.01 -8.68 -8.59
C ASP A 200 18.37 -7.78 -7.40
N ASP A 201 17.75 -8.00 -6.23
CA ASP A 201 18.02 -7.25 -4.99
C ASP A 201 19.46 -7.48 -4.46
N LEU A 202 19.98 -8.70 -4.55
CA LEU A 202 21.36 -9.03 -4.20
C LEU A 202 22.39 -8.26 -5.03
N LYS A 203 22.10 -8.01 -6.32
CA LYS A 203 23.02 -7.27 -7.21
C LYS A 203 23.14 -5.80 -6.85
N ILE A 204 22.11 -5.23 -6.22
CA ILE A 204 22.06 -3.82 -5.81
C ILE A 204 22.30 -3.62 -4.31
N GLY A 205 22.64 -4.69 -3.58
CA GLY A 205 22.98 -4.65 -2.16
C GLY A 205 21.79 -4.33 -1.25
N MET A 206 20.55 -4.56 -1.70
CA MET A 206 19.38 -4.40 -0.84
C MET A 206 19.26 -5.55 0.15
N LYS A 207 18.85 -5.22 1.38
CA LYS A 207 18.56 -6.22 2.42
C LYS A 207 17.10 -6.64 2.30
N THR A 208 16.87 -7.66 1.49
CA THR A 208 15.56 -8.27 1.26
C THR A 208 15.72 -9.76 1.53
N SER A 209 15.16 -10.24 2.65
CA SER A 209 15.03 -11.64 3.10
C SER A 209 16.07 -12.67 2.64
#